data_AF-A0A1C5YZF7-F1
#
_entry.id   AF-A0A1C5YZF7-F1
#
_cell.length_a   1.000
_cell.length_b   1.000
_cell.length_c   1.000
_cell.angle_alpha   90.00
_cell.angle_beta   90.00
_cell.angle_gamma   90.00
#
_symmetry.space_group_name_H-M   'P 1'
#
loop_
_entity.id
_entity.type
_entity.pdbx_description
1 polymer ?
#
loop_
_entity_poly.entity_id
_entity_poly.type
_entity_poly.pdbx_seq_one_letter_code
_entity_poly.pdbx_strand_id
1 'polypeptide(L)'
;MDTLRRNGPLQSLSAMSSYCWTHGGEISTNDRVYGYIAETEHYRFCLRCTPRPGDYQGYLYCYDLREQQMRQRERLVGRVTYTSGERQEFTDPQEYLRTIQEELPYRNTTGFRYETLTDDPSVREAVDDILWDFVGEENPRRTNREITFGGLGK
;
A
#
# COMPACT_ATOMS: atom_id res chain seq x y z
N MET A 1 -11.70 4.59 -27.42
CA MET A 1 -10.35 4.10 -27.74
C MET A 1 -9.82 4.63 -29.08
N ASP A 2 -10.66 4.86 -30.11
CA ASP A 2 -10.23 5.46 -31.39
C ASP A 2 -9.98 6.98 -31.33
N THR A 3 -10.46 7.64 -30.27
CA THR A 3 -10.45 9.11 -30.13
C THR A 3 -9.05 9.69 -30.03
N LEU A 4 -8.10 9.01 -29.37
CA LEU A 4 -6.73 9.49 -29.21
C LEU A 4 -5.96 9.53 -30.54
N ARG A 5 -6.26 8.61 -31.46
CA ARG A 5 -5.62 8.54 -32.78
C ARG A 5 -6.34 9.39 -33.82
N ARG A 6 -7.67 9.53 -33.74
CA ARG A 6 -8.43 10.31 -34.72
C ARG A 6 -8.49 11.80 -34.41
N ASN A 7 -8.67 12.15 -33.13
CA ASN A 7 -8.93 13.52 -32.68
C ASN A 7 -8.07 13.93 -31.48
N GLY A 8 -6.98 13.20 -31.22
CA GLY A 8 -6.18 13.36 -30.01
C GLY A 8 -4.70 13.50 -30.29
N PRO A 9 -3.88 13.55 -29.24
CA PRO A 9 -2.45 13.83 -29.35
C PRO A 9 -1.64 12.76 -30.09
N LEU A 10 -2.24 11.59 -30.40
CA LEU A 10 -1.58 10.52 -31.14
C LEU A 10 -1.90 10.53 -32.64
N GLN A 11 -2.61 11.55 -33.15
CA GLN A 11 -2.94 11.67 -34.58
C GLN A 11 -1.73 12.08 -35.42
N SER A 12 -0.96 13.08 -34.98
CA SER A 12 0.24 13.59 -35.64
C SER A 12 1.08 14.43 -34.67
N LEU A 13 2.31 14.79 -35.06
CA LEU A 13 3.17 15.66 -34.25
C LEU A 13 2.55 17.06 -34.05
N SER A 14 1.92 17.61 -35.08
CA SER A 14 1.23 18.90 -34.99
C SER A 14 -0.01 18.79 -34.10
N ALA A 15 -0.78 17.71 -34.22
CA ALA A 15 -1.94 17.46 -33.37
C ALA A 15 -1.53 17.30 -31.90
N MET A 16 -0.42 16.60 -31.60
CA MET A 16 0.13 16.52 -30.24
C MET A 16 0.44 17.90 -29.68
N SER A 17 1.17 18.72 -30.43
CA SER A 17 1.54 20.08 -30.00
C SER A 17 0.30 20.93 -29.75
N SER A 18 -0.63 20.98 -30.71
CA SER A 18 -1.89 21.71 -30.57
C SER A 18 -2.71 21.23 -29.38
N TYR A 19 -2.83 19.92 -29.18
CA TYR A 19 -3.53 19.33 -28.04
C TYR A 19 -2.90 19.76 -26.72
N CYS A 20 -1.56 19.67 -26.61
CA CYS A 20 -0.81 20.09 -25.43
C CYS A 20 -1.04 21.55 -25.04
N TRP A 21 -0.99 22.45 -26.03
CA TRP A 21 -1.21 23.87 -25.81
C TRP A 21 -2.65 24.23 -25.43
N THR A 22 -3.63 23.49 -25.95
CA THR A 22 -5.05 23.85 -25.80
C THR A 22 -5.75 23.17 -24.64
N HIS A 23 -5.27 22.00 -24.19
CA HIS A 23 -5.92 21.19 -23.15
C HIS A 23 -5.20 21.27 -21.79
N GLY A 24 -4.15 22.08 -21.67
CA GLY A 24 -3.38 22.21 -20.43
C GLY A 24 -2.65 20.92 -20.05
N GLY A 25 -2.41 20.72 -18.75
CA GLY A 25 -1.74 19.52 -18.22
C GLY A 25 -0.22 19.63 -18.14
N GLU A 26 0.34 20.83 -18.23
CA GLU A 26 1.78 21.04 -18.07
C GLU A 26 2.25 20.59 -16.68
N ILE A 27 3.18 19.65 -16.64
CA ILE A 27 3.73 19.06 -15.40
C ILE A 27 4.81 19.98 -14.80
N SER A 28 5.51 20.73 -15.65
CA SER A 28 6.56 21.69 -15.30
C SER A 28 6.57 22.82 -16.32
N THR A 29 6.45 24.06 -15.85
CA THR A 29 6.24 25.30 -16.63
C THR A 29 7.34 25.64 -17.65
N ASN A 30 8.46 24.92 -17.65
CA ASN A 30 9.57 25.16 -18.56
C ASN A 30 9.93 23.96 -19.43
N ASP A 31 9.43 22.77 -19.11
CA ASP A 31 9.88 21.55 -19.78
C ASP A 31 9.00 21.15 -20.97
N ARG A 32 7.89 21.85 -21.24
CA ARG A 32 6.94 21.46 -22.29
C ARG A 32 6.58 19.97 -22.18
N VAL A 33 6.36 19.51 -20.96
CA VAL A 33 5.91 18.15 -20.66
C VAL A 33 4.50 18.25 -20.16
N TYR A 34 3.60 17.53 -20.83
CA TYR A 34 2.17 17.56 -20.58
C TYR A 34 1.70 16.18 -20.13
N GLY A 35 0.84 16.14 -19.13
CA GLY A 35 0.27 14.94 -18.54
C GLY A 35 -1.25 14.96 -18.59
N TYR A 36 -1.84 13.83 -19.00
CA TYR A 36 -3.28 13.62 -19.01
C TYR A 36 -3.61 12.33 -18.28
N ILE A 37 -4.64 12.37 -17.43
CA ILE A 37 -5.13 11.20 -16.71
C ILE A 37 -6.56 10.92 -17.16
N ALA A 38 -6.85 9.66 -17.48
CA ALA A 38 -8.19 9.16 -17.68
C ALA A 38 -8.41 7.94 -16.80
N GLU A 39 -9.52 7.93 -16.06
CA GLU A 39 -9.87 6.82 -15.16
C GLU A 39 -11.13 6.12 -15.65
N THR A 40 -11.13 4.82 -15.42
CA THR A 40 -12.29 3.93 -15.55
C THR A 40 -12.48 3.23 -14.22
N GLU A 41 -13.48 2.35 -14.11
CA GLU A 41 -13.72 1.59 -12.89
C GLU A 41 -12.51 0.74 -12.43
N HIS A 42 -11.71 0.23 -13.37
CA HIS A 42 -10.62 -0.70 -13.07
C HIS A 42 -9.25 -0.22 -13.52
N TYR A 43 -9.18 0.81 -14.36
CA TYR A 43 -7.92 1.25 -14.97
C TYR A 43 -7.71 2.75 -14.87
N ARG A 44 -6.46 3.15 -14.63
CA ARG A 44 -5.98 4.52 -14.77
C ARG A 44 -4.99 4.59 -15.93
N PHE A 45 -5.29 5.43 -16.91
CA PHE A 45 -4.44 5.72 -18.04
C PHE A 45 -3.74 7.06 -17.82
N CYS A 46 -2.42 7.07 -17.87
CA CYS A 46 -1.62 8.30 -17.79
C CYS A 46 -0.87 8.50 -19.10
N LEU A 47 -1.21 9.55 -19.85
CA LEU A 47 -0.51 9.93 -21.07
C LEU A 47 0.45 11.09 -20.75
N ARG A 48 1.73 10.92 -21.06
CA ARG A 48 2.75 11.98 -21.02
C ARG A 48 3.16 12.35 -22.43
N CYS A 49 3.09 13.62 -22.79
CA CYS A 49 3.50 14.16 -24.07
C CYS A 49 4.60 15.20 -23.90
N THR A 50 5.62 15.13 -24.75
CA THR A 50 6.70 16.11 -24.84
C THR A 50 6.74 16.63 -26.28
N PRO A 51 5.95 17.66 -26.65
CA PRO A 51 5.91 18.21 -28.01
C PRO A 51 7.10 19.15 -28.29
N ARG A 52 8.32 18.70 -28.03
CA ARG A 52 9.54 19.46 -28.35
C ARG A 52 9.95 19.19 -29.80
N PRO A 53 10.15 20.23 -30.64
CA PRO A 53 10.67 20.04 -32.00
C PRO A 53 11.97 19.24 -31.99
N GLY A 54 12.01 18.12 -32.71
CA GLY A 54 13.15 17.20 -32.73
C GLY A 54 13.13 16.10 -31.65
N ASP A 55 12.40 16.30 -30.55
CA ASP A 55 12.31 15.39 -29.39
C ASP A 55 10.83 15.09 -29.04
N TYR A 56 10.04 14.74 -30.05
CA TYR A 56 8.64 14.40 -29.84
C TYR A 56 8.51 13.04 -29.16
N GLN A 57 7.96 13.04 -27.95
CA GLN A 57 7.76 11.82 -27.17
C GLN A 57 6.34 11.72 -26.64
N GLY A 58 5.81 10.49 -26.63
CA GLY A 58 4.51 10.15 -26.04
C GLY A 58 4.62 8.83 -25.27
N TYR A 59 4.34 8.86 -23.97
CA TYR A 59 4.34 7.67 -23.11
C TYR A 59 2.93 7.45 -22.57
N LEU A 60 2.38 6.25 -22.75
CA LEU A 60 1.11 5.86 -22.16
C LEU A 60 1.35 4.77 -21.12
N TYR A 61 1.01 5.08 -19.88
CA TYR A 61 0.98 4.13 -18.78
C TYR A 61 -0.46 3.68 -18.55
N CYS A 62 -0.65 2.39 -18.30
CA CYS A 62 -1.92 1.82 -17.89
C CYS A 62 -1.72 1.10 -16.55
N TYR A 63 -2.47 1.51 -15.54
CA TYR A 63 -2.44 0.90 -14.22
C TYR A 63 -3.76 0.19 -13.96
N ASP A 64 -3.70 -1.09 -13.57
CA ASP A 64 -4.85 -1.78 -12.98
C ASP A 64 -5.00 -1.33 -11.51
N LEU A 65 -6.11 -0.67 -11.21
CA LEU A 65 -6.42 -0.11 -9.90
C LEU A 65 -6.64 -1.22 -8.86
N ARG A 66 -7.17 -2.38 -9.27
CA ARG A 66 -7.37 -3.52 -8.36
C ARG A 66 -6.04 -4.14 -8.00
N GLU A 67 -5.16 -4.38 -8.97
CA GLU A 67 -3.81 -4.85 -8.66
C GLU A 67 -3.05 -3.85 -7.79
N GLN A 68 -3.21 -2.55 -8.03
CA GLN A 68 -2.55 -1.54 -7.20
C GLN A 68 -3.04 -1.60 -5.75
N GLN A 69 -4.35 -1.76 -5.53
CA GLN A 69 -4.93 -1.94 -4.20
C GLN A 69 -4.48 -3.26 -3.55
N MET A 70 -4.43 -4.36 -4.31
CA MET A 70 -3.98 -5.66 -3.78
C MET A 70 -2.50 -5.61 -3.41
N ARG A 71 -1.62 -5.04 -4.26
CA ARG A 71 -0.20 -4.82 -3.93
C ARG A 71 -0.01 -3.92 -2.73
N GLN A 72 -0.87 -2.92 -2.53
CA GLN A 72 -0.85 -2.11 -1.32
C GLN A 72 -1.22 -2.95 -0.09
N ARG A 73 -2.25 -3.80 -0.19
CA ARG A 73 -2.64 -4.71 0.90
C ARG A 73 -1.58 -5.77 1.21
N GLU A 74 -0.92 -6.34 0.20
CA GLU A 74 0.19 -7.29 0.38
C GLU A 74 1.39 -6.67 1.10
N ARG A 75 1.57 -5.34 1.02
CA ARG A 75 2.60 -4.62 1.76
C ARG A 75 2.20 -4.27 3.18
N LEU A 76 0.92 -4.35 3.52
CA LEU A 76 0.46 -4.07 4.87
C LEU A 76 0.83 -5.24 5.78
N VAL A 77 1.50 -4.91 6.86
CA VAL A 77 1.84 -5.85 7.92
C VAL A 77 0.62 -6.08 8.80
N GLY A 78 -0.10 -5.02 9.14
CA GLY A 78 -1.31 -5.11 9.92
C GLY A 78 -2.04 -3.78 10.04
N ARG A 79 -3.19 -3.81 10.71
CA ARG A 79 -3.99 -2.62 11.01
C ARG A 79 -4.49 -2.66 12.44
N VAL A 80 -4.68 -1.48 13.02
CA VAL A 80 -5.33 -1.32 14.31
C VAL A 80 -6.55 -0.41 14.18
N THR A 81 -7.56 -0.65 15.00
CA THR A 81 -8.82 0.11 15.03
C THR A 81 -9.25 0.32 16.47
N TYR A 82 -9.86 1.47 16.72
CA TYR A 82 -10.36 1.87 18.04
C TYR A 82 -11.88 2.07 18.01
N THR A 83 -12.54 2.05 19.17
CA THR A 83 -13.98 2.37 19.23
C THR A 83 -14.31 3.81 18.87
N SER A 84 -13.32 4.70 18.87
CA SER A 84 -13.45 6.07 18.35
C SER A 84 -13.69 6.13 16.84
N GLY A 85 -13.47 5.02 16.12
CA GLY A 85 -13.48 4.97 14.66
C GLY A 85 -12.12 5.28 14.02
N GLU A 86 -11.11 5.63 14.82
CA GLU A 86 -9.74 5.79 14.33
C GLU A 86 -9.18 4.46 13.86
N ARG A 87 -8.44 4.51 12.74
CA ARG A 87 -7.78 3.36 12.13
C ARG A 87 -6.39 3.76 11.68
N GLN A 88 -5.42 2.90 11.99
CA GLN A 88 -4.04 3.05 11.53
C GLN A 88 -3.58 1.76 10.85
N GLU A 89 -2.87 1.91 9.74
CA GLU A 89 -2.33 0.82 8.93
C GLU A 89 -0.80 0.88 8.97
N PHE A 90 -0.17 -0.29 9.04
CA PHE A 90 1.28 -0.39 9.20
C PHE A 90 1.89 -1.16 8.04
N THR A 91 2.98 -0.63 7.51
CA THR A 91 3.86 -1.31 6.54
C THR A 91 5.17 -1.77 7.18
N ASP A 92 5.55 -1.20 8.34
CA ASP A 92 6.70 -1.64 9.11
C ASP A 92 6.26 -2.65 10.19
N PRO A 93 6.80 -3.88 10.18
CA PRO A 93 6.49 -4.87 11.19
C PRO A 93 6.80 -4.41 12.62
N GLN A 94 7.89 -3.66 12.82
CA GLN A 94 8.33 -3.28 14.16
C GLN A 94 7.42 -2.21 14.77
N GLU A 95 6.96 -1.26 13.96
CA GLU A 95 5.99 -0.25 14.39
C GLU A 95 4.65 -0.91 14.75
N TYR A 96 4.18 -1.83 13.90
CA TYR A 96 2.95 -2.59 14.15
C TYR A 96 2.98 -3.36 15.48
N LEU A 97 4.04 -4.13 15.71
CA LEU A 97 4.20 -4.93 16.93
C LEU A 97 4.28 -4.04 18.17
N ARG A 98 5.00 -2.91 18.07
CA ARG A 98 5.09 -1.93 19.17
C ARG A 98 3.73 -1.35 19.51
N THR A 99 2.95 -0.92 18.51
CA THR A 99 1.60 -0.38 18.76
C THR A 99 0.70 -1.40 19.43
N ILE A 100 0.75 -2.68 19.03
CA ILE A 100 0.01 -3.73 19.73
C ILE A 100 0.44 -3.82 21.19
N GLN A 101 1.75 -3.88 21.45
CA GLN A 101 2.27 -4.00 22.81
C GLN A 101 1.85 -2.82 23.72
N GLU A 102 1.84 -1.60 23.18
CA GLU A 102 1.51 -0.38 23.91
C GLU A 102 -0.01 -0.22 24.17
N GLU A 103 -0.85 -0.56 23.20
CA GLU A 103 -2.30 -0.30 23.24
C GLU A 103 -3.11 -1.48 23.80
N LEU A 104 -2.61 -2.71 23.68
CA LEU A 104 -3.30 -3.92 24.15
C LEU A 104 -3.70 -3.86 25.63
N PRO A 105 -2.88 -3.31 26.56
CA PRO A 105 -3.29 -3.11 27.96
C PRO A 105 -4.50 -2.20 28.16
N TYR A 106 -4.71 -1.25 27.25
CA TYR A 106 -5.80 -0.29 27.31
C TYR A 106 -7.01 -0.70 26.48
N ARG A 107 -7.01 -1.90 25.87
CA ARG A 107 -8.10 -2.36 24.98
C ARG A 107 -9.50 -2.29 25.59
N ASN A 108 -9.62 -2.43 26.91
CA ASN A 108 -10.91 -2.40 27.61
C ASN A 108 -11.50 -0.97 27.65
N THR A 109 -10.66 0.06 27.58
CA THR A 109 -11.07 1.46 27.61
C THR A 109 -11.07 2.09 26.21
N THR A 110 -10.10 1.74 25.37
CA THR A 110 -9.95 2.29 24.00
C THR A 110 -10.71 1.48 22.94
N GLY A 111 -11.17 0.28 23.30
CA GLY A 111 -11.79 -0.65 22.36
C GLY A 111 -10.82 -1.15 21.29
N PHE A 112 -9.52 -1.11 21.58
CA PHE A 112 -8.45 -1.50 20.66
C PHE A 112 -8.67 -2.89 20.07
N ARG A 113 -8.56 -2.98 18.74
CA ARG A 113 -8.52 -4.20 17.96
C ARG A 113 -7.39 -4.12 16.96
N TYR A 114 -6.70 -5.23 16.73
CA TYR A 114 -5.67 -5.34 15.70
C TYR A 114 -6.01 -6.48 14.74
N GLU A 115 -5.44 -6.42 13.54
CA GLU A 115 -5.54 -7.46 12.53
C GLU A 115 -4.22 -7.55 11.77
N THR A 116 -3.58 -8.71 11.86
CA THR A 116 -2.33 -9.01 11.14
C THR A 116 -2.68 -9.43 9.72
N LEU A 117 -2.16 -8.68 8.75
CA LEU A 117 -2.46 -8.85 7.32
C LEU A 117 -1.33 -9.54 6.55
N THR A 118 -0.12 -9.54 7.10
CA THR A 118 1.03 -10.25 6.51
C THR A 118 1.00 -11.75 6.79
N ASP A 119 1.51 -12.52 5.82
CA ASP A 119 1.78 -13.96 5.96
C ASP A 119 3.19 -14.26 6.51
N ASP A 120 3.98 -13.22 6.86
CA ASP A 120 5.31 -13.41 7.48
C ASP A 120 5.17 -14.15 8.82
N PRO A 121 5.74 -15.38 8.94
CA PRO A 121 5.62 -16.18 10.15
C PRO A 121 6.24 -15.48 11.36
N SER A 122 7.28 -14.68 11.17
CA SER A 122 8.01 -14.00 12.26
C SER A 122 7.15 -12.93 12.92
N VAL A 123 6.36 -12.21 12.14
CA VAL A 123 5.43 -11.20 12.64
C VAL A 123 4.27 -11.86 13.36
N ARG A 124 3.73 -12.95 12.80
CA ARG A 124 2.63 -13.69 13.43
C ARG A 124 3.04 -14.31 14.75
N GLU A 125 4.23 -14.92 14.82
CA GLU A 125 4.80 -15.44 16.06
C GLU A 125 5.01 -14.34 17.09
N ALA A 126 5.57 -13.18 16.71
CA ALA A 126 5.75 -12.06 17.63
C ALA A 126 4.43 -11.51 18.17
N VAL A 127 3.37 -11.45 17.35
CA VAL A 127 2.03 -11.10 17.83
C VAL A 127 1.51 -12.12 18.84
N ASP A 128 1.67 -13.41 18.55
CA ASP A 128 1.26 -14.49 19.46
C ASP A 128 2.01 -14.41 20.81
N ASP A 129 3.31 -14.14 20.79
CA ASP A 129 4.13 -13.94 21.99
C ASP A 129 3.67 -12.72 22.81
N ILE A 130 3.34 -11.59 22.16
CA ILE A 130 2.78 -10.41 22.85
C ILE A 130 1.45 -10.74 23.53
N LEU A 131 0.54 -11.44 22.85
CA LEU A 131 -0.74 -11.86 23.43
C LEU A 131 -0.54 -12.81 24.61
N TRP A 132 0.43 -13.71 24.47
CA TRP A 132 0.78 -14.68 25.48
C TRP A 132 1.28 -14.03 26.77
N ASP A 133 2.12 -13.01 26.62
CA ASP A 133 2.62 -12.21 27.75
C ASP A 133 1.49 -11.39 28.39
N PHE A 134 0.59 -10.83 27.57
CA PHE A 134 -0.55 -10.06 28.05
C PHE A 134 -1.55 -10.88 28.87
N VAL A 135 -1.83 -12.13 28.48
CA VAL A 135 -2.76 -13.01 29.21
C VAL A 135 -2.15 -13.58 30.51
N GLY A 136 -0.83 -13.48 30.69
CA GLY A 136 -0.18 -13.81 31.96
C GLY A 136 -0.27 -15.27 32.41
N GLU A 137 -0.11 -15.51 33.73
CA GLU A 137 -0.09 -16.84 34.37
C GLU A 137 -1.43 -17.59 34.34
N GLU A 138 -2.54 -16.95 33.95
CA GLU A 138 -3.86 -17.60 33.82
C GLU A 138 -3.99 -18.47 32.56
N ASN A 139 -2.93 -18.56 31.74
CA ASN A 139 -2.93 -19.32 30.50
C ASN A 139 -2.67 -20.83 30.73
N PRO A 140 -3.66 -21.73 30.53
CA PRO A 140 -3.54 -23.16 30.86
C PRO A 140 -2.53 -23.92 30.00
N ARG A 141 -1.94 -23.30 28.97
CA ARG A 141 -1.00 -23.93 28.04
C ARG A 141 0.46 -23.55 28.26
N ARG A 142 0.79 -22.78 29.32
CA ARG A 142 2.19 -22.35 29.59
C ARG A 142 3.22 -23.46 29.72
N THR A 143 2.79 -24.61 30.21
CA THR A 143 3.66 -25.77 30.44
C THR A 143 4.15 -26.49 29.16
N ASN A 144 3.62 -26.18 27.98
CA ASN A 144 3.92 -26.95 26.77
C ASN A 144 5.11 -26.43 25.93
N ARG A 145 5.75 -25.31 26.28
CA ARG A 145 6.97 -24.82 25.59
C ARG A 145 8.27 -25.20 26.33
N GLU A 146 8.20 -25.69 27.56
CA GLU A 146 9.34 -26.22 28.34
C GLU A 146 9.29 -27.75 28.50
N ILE A 147 9.44 -28.52 27.41
CA ILE A 147 9.93 -29.91 27.52
C ILE A 147 10.90 -30.18 26.36
N THR A 148 12.08 -30.70 26.73
CA THR A 148 13.29 -31.02 25.94
C THR A 148 14.15 -29.78 25.65
N PHE A 149 15.23 -29.50 26.39
CA PHE A 149 16.36 -30.39 26.65
C PHE A 149 16.89 -30.25 28.08
N GLY A 150 16.83 -31.35 28.83
CA GLY A 150 17.45 -31.44 30.15
C GLY A 150 17.60 -32.89 30.56
N GLY A 151 18.76 -33.48 30.27
CA GLY A 151 19.25 -34.66 30.99
C GLY A 151 19.40 -35.92 30.17
N LEU A 152 20.60 -36.14 29.64
CA LEU A 152 21.26 -37.44 29.82
C LEU A 152 22.70 -37.17 30.27
N GLY A 153 22.92 -37.20 31.58
CA GLY A 153 24.23 -37.48 32.14
C GLY A 153 24.29 -38.96 32.50
N LYS A 154 25.27 -39.67 31.93
CA LYS A 154 26.23 -40.54 32.63
C LYS A 154 27.44 -40.73 31.72
#